data_AF-A0AAD7H4S5-F1
#
_entry.id   AF-A0AAD7H4S5-F1
#
_cell.length_a   1.000
_cell.length_b   1.000
_cell.length_c   1.000
_cell.angle_alpha   90.00
_cell.angle_beta   90.00
_cell.angle_gamma   90.00
#
_symmetry.space_group_name_H-M   'P 1'
#
loop_
_entity.id
_entity.type
_entity.pdbx_description
1 polymer ?
#
loop_
_entity_poly.entity_id
_entity_poly.type
_entity_poly.pdbx_seq_one_letter_code
_entity_poly.pdbx_strand_id
1 'polypeptide(L)' 'PKNFKGKYSEVQQFVDHYKKLLNKCRITEESEHCEQVLTYCSMDVQNVIYMMEDYGAKNWAHLKSEILRYFDAE' A
#
# COMPACT_ATOMS: atom_id res chain seq x y z
N PRO A 1 -14.20 7.71 -2.92
CA PRO A 1 -13.31 6.51 -2.93
C PRO A 1 -13.36 5.83 -1.55
N LYS A 2 -13.48 4.50 -1.51
CA LYS A 2 -13.40 3.76 -0.23
C LYS A 2 -11.93 3.61 0.11
N ASN A 3 -11.44 4.35 1.10
CA ASN A 3 -10.07 4.20 1.59
C ASN A 3 -9.91 2.80 2.20
N PHE A 4 -8.76 2.17 1.98
CA PHE A 4 -8.45 0.88 2.59
C PHE A 4 -8.31 1.04 4.11
N LYS A 5 -9.13 0.28 4.84
CA LYS A 5 -9.24 0.39 6.31
C LYS A 5 -8.44 -0.67 7.08
N GLY A 6 -7.58 -1.44 6.40
CA GLY A 6 -6.79 -2.48 7.06
C GLY A 6 -7.53 -3.80 7.24
N LYS A 7 -8.62 -4.07 6.50
CA LYS A 7 -9.31 -5.36 6.59
C LYS A 7 -8.59 -6.43 5.77
N TYR A 8 -8.33 -7.59 6.36
CA TYR A 8 -7.69 -8.72 5.68
C TYR A 8 -8.39 -9.12 4.38
N SER A 9 -9.71 -9.26 4.41
CA SER A 9 -10.50 -9.65 3.24
C SER A 9 -10.42 -8.64 2.09
N GLU A 10 -10.01 -7.40 2.37
CA GLU A 10 -9.92 -6.30 1.41
C GLU A 10 -8.47 -5.98 1.01
N VAL A 11 -7.43 -6.46 1.73
CA VAL A 11 -6.02 -6.10 1.45
C VAL A 11 -5.58 -6.59 0.07
N GLN A 12 -5.95 -7.82 -0.29
CA GLN A 12 -5.61 -8.39 -1.59
C GLN A 12 -6.28 -7.59 -2.73
N GLN A 13 -7.55 -7.24 -2.55
CA GLN A 13 -8.30 -6.44 -3.53
C GLN A 13 -7.75 -5.02 -3.63
N PHE A 14 -7.37 -4.41 -2.51
CA PHE A 14 -6.75 -3.11 -2.45
C PHE A 14 -5.45 -3.08 -3.24
N VAL A 15 -4.54 -4.01 -2.99
CA VAL A 15 -3.24 -4.09 -3.68
C VAL A 15 -3.40 -4.32 -5.18
N ASP A 16 -4.35 -5.15 -5.59
CA ASP A 16 -4.63 -5.40 -7.02
C ASP A 16 -5.22 -4.16 -7.71
N HIS A 17 -6.16 -3.48 -7.04
CA HIS A 17 -6.73 -2.22 -7.52
C HIS A 17 -5.65 -1.14 -7.63
N TYR A 18 -4.80 -1.03 -6.62
CA TYR A 18 -3.72 -0.06 -6.58
C TYR A 18 -2.72 -0.29 -7.72
N LYS A 19 -2.32 -1.55 -8.00
CA LYS A 19 -1.48 -1.89 -9.17
C LYS A 19 -2.11 -1.47 -10.49
N LYS A 20 -3.43 -1.63 -10.65
CA LYS A 20 -4.16 -1.17 -11.84
C LYS A 20 -4.16 0.36 -11.97
N LEU A 21 -4.27 1.09 -10.87
CA LEU A 21 -4.18 2.56 -10.85
C LEU A 21 -2.78 3.04 -11.23
N LEU A 22 -1.74 2.47 -10.63
CA LEU A 22 -0.35 2.80 -10.96
C LEU A 22 -0.06 2.62 -12.46
N ASN A 23 -0.52 1.51 -13.03
CA ASN A 23 -0.37 1.25 -14.47
C ASN A 23 -1.11 2.29 -15.33
N LYS A 24 -2.29 2.75 -14.91
CA LYS A 24 -3.04 3.82 -15.60
C LYS A 24 -2.35 5.17 -15.50
N CYS A 25 -1.74 5.48 -14.35
CA CYS A 25 -1.01 6.72 -14.12
C CYS A 25 0.41 6.69 -14.69
N ARG A 26 0.87 5.56 -15.25
CA ARG A 26 2.24 5.36 -15.78
C ARG A 26 3.32 5.67 -14.75
N ILE A 27 3.03 5.46 -13.47
CA ILE A 27 4.00 5.66 -12.40
C ILE A 27 4.99 4.50 -12.46
N THR A 28 6.25 4.80 -12.73
CA THR A 28 7.33 3.80 -12.87
C THR A 28 8.34 3.88 -11.74
N GLU A 29 8.34 4.98 -10.97
CA GLU A 29 9.23 5.18 -9.85
C GLU A 29 8.67 4.53 -8.58
N GLU A 30 9.43 3.62 -7.97
CA GLU A 30 9.01 2.94 -6.72
C GLU A 30 8.81 3.93 -5.56
N SER A 31 9.61 5.00 -5.53
CA SER A 31 9.44 6.14 -4.62
C SER A 31 8.03 6.72 -4.68
N GLU A 32 7.53 6.98 -5.88
CA GLU A 32 6.19 7.53 -6.08
C GLU A 32 5.10 6.50 -5.70
N HIS A 33 5.37 5.20 -5.85
CA HIS A 33 4.43 4.15 -5.40
C HIS A 33 4.29 4.19 -3.88
N CYS A 34 5.38 4.30 -3.15
CA CYS A 34 5.32 4.42 -1.69
C CYS A 34 4.53 5.66 -1.26
N GLU A 35 4.76 6.82 -1.87
CA GLU A 35 4.04 8.04 -1.48
C GLU A 35 2.55 7.99 -1.86
N GLN A 36 2.22 7.46 -3.05
CA GLN A 36 0.85 7.44 -3.53
C GLN A 36 -0.03 6.41 -2.83
N VAL A 37 0.52 5.32 -2.29
CA VAL A 37 -0.30 4.28 -1.62
C VAL A 37 -1.03 4.86 -0.40
N LEU A 38 -0.41 5.81 0.32
CA LEU A 38 -0.97 6.43 1.51
C LEU A 38 -2.27 7.19 1.22
N THR A 39 -2.36 7.86 0.08
CA THR A 39 -3.56 8.60 -0.37
C THR A 39 -4.80 7.71 -0.50
N TYR A 40 -4.61 6.40 -0.67
CA TYR A 40 -5.69 5.42 -0.79
C TYR A 40 -5.93 4.62 0.50
N CYS A 41 -5.18 4.90 1.56
CA CYS A 41 -5.27 4.25 2.87
C CYS A 41 -5.99 5.15 3.88
N SER A 42 -6.66 4.53 4.85
CA SER A 42 -7.15 5.23 6.05
C SER A 42 -6.00 5.65 6.96
N MET A 43 -6.24 6.62 7.85
CA MET A 43 -5.21 7.19 8.72
C MET A 43 -4.53 6.13 9.60
N ASP A 44 -5.27 5.16 10.14
CA ASP A 44 -4.72 4.01 10.88
C ASP A 44 -3.75 3.19 10.03
N VAL A 45 -4.14 2.86 8.80
CA VAL A 45 -3.29 2.11 7.86
C VAL A 45 -2.06 2.93 7.44
N GLN A 46 -2.23 4.23 7.21
CA GLN A 46 -1.10 5.10 6.92
C GLN A 46 -0.09 5.09 8.06
N ASN A 47 -0.54 5.20 9.33
CA ASN A 47 0.34 5.12 10.50
C ASN A 47 1.10 3.80 10.56
N VAL A 48 0.45 2.67 10.24
CA VAL A 48 1.12 1.36 10.15
C VAL A 48 2.18 1.37 9.05
N ILE A 49 1.83 1.84 7.85
CA ILE A 49 2.77 1.90 6.71
C ILE A 49 3.96 2.83 7.02
N TYR A 50 3.74 3.94 7.72
CA TYR A 50 4.83 4.83 8.16
C TYR A 50 5.81 4.17 9.13
N MET A 51 5.37 3.17 9.89
CA MET A 51 6.23 2.42 10.81
C MET A 51 7.01 1.29 10.10
N MET A 52 6.67 0.96 8.84
CA MET A 52 7.37 -0.07 8.07
C MET A 52 8.70 0.47 7.55
N GLU A 53 9.78 -0.30 7.75
CA GLU A 53 11.13 0.08 7.32
C GLU A 53 11.22 0.20 5.79
N ASP A 54 10.48 -0.66 5.08
CA ASP A 54 10.42 -0.68 3.62
C ASP A 54 9.81 0.61 3.01
N TYR A 55 8.95 1.31 3.75
CA TYR A 55 8.43 2.62 3.34
C TYR A 55 9.55 3.67 3.34
N GLY A 56 10.37 3.68 4.40
CA GLY A 56 11.55 4.55 4.49
C GLY A 56 12.60 4.22 3.44
N ALA A 57 12.76 2.94 3.10
CA ALA A 57 13.65 2.47 2.04
C ALA A 57 13.12 2.76 0.61
N LYS A 58 11.90 3.28 0.48
CA LYS A 58 11.21 3.51 -0.81
C LYS A 58 11.13 2.25 -1.69
N ASN A 59 11.08 1.07 -1.06
CA ASN A 59 11.04 -0.21 -1.75
C ASN A 59 9.60 -0.72 -1.81
N TRP A 60 8.89 -0.37 -2.89
CA TRP A 60 7.49 -0.75 -3.04
C TRP A 60 7.30 -2.28 -3.10
N ALA A 61 8.22 -3.01 -3.72
CA ALA A 61 8.11 -4.46 -3.85
C ALA A 61 8.11 -5.17 -2.47
N HIS A 62 9.00 -4.74 -1.58
CA HIS A 62 9.02 -5.24 -0.21
C HIS A 62 7.88 -4.69 0.62
N LEU A 63 7.62 -3.38 0.56
CA LEU A 63 6.54 -2.73 1.31
C LEU A 63 5.18 -3.37 1.01
N LYS A 64 4.89 -3.68 -0.26
CA LYS A 64 3.68 -4.40 -0.65
C LYS A 64 3.58 -5.76 0.03
N SER A 65 4.68 -6.48 0.13
CA SER A 65 4.71 -7.81 0.75
C SER A 65 4.53 -7.71 2.26
N GLU A 66 5.13 -6.71 2.90
CA GLU A 66 4.89 -6.38 4.31
C GLU A 66 3.42 -6.01 4.57
N ILE A 67 2.84 -5.11 3.76
CA ILE A 67 1.43 -4.70 3.87
C ILE A 67 0.52 -5.92 3.75
N LEU A 68 0.75 -6.77 2.73
CA LEU A 68 -0.02 -8.00 2.58
C LEU A 68 0.11 -8.88 3.81
N ARG A 69 1.34 -9.15 4.27
CA ARG A 69 1.58 -10.01 5.44
C ARG A 69 0.97 -9.47 6.73
N TYR A 70 1.07 -8.16 6.96
CA TYR A 70 0.58 -7.51 8.18
C TYR A 70 -0.94 -7.59 8.26
N PHE A 71 -1.64 -7.23 7.18
CA PHE A 71 -3.11 -7.18 7.18
C PHE A 71 -3.77 -8.51 6.79
N ASP A 72 -3.08 -9.46 6.15
CA ASP A 72 -3.60 -10.82 5.87
C ASP A 72 -3.57 -11.72 7.12
N ALA A 73 -2.72 -11.41 8.10
CA ALA A 73 -2.53 -12.21 9.30
C ALA A 73 -3.51 -11.90 10.46
N GLU A 74 -4.40 -10.90 10.32
CA GLU A 74 -5.41 -10.49 11.32
C GLU A 74 -6.85 -10.76 10.89
#